data_AF-A0A959BEQ0-F1
#
_entry.id   AF-A0A959BEQ0-F1
#
_cell.length_a   1.000
_cell.length_b   1.000
_cell.length_c   1.000
_cell.angle_alpha   90.00
_cell.angle_beta   90.00
_cell.angle_gamma   90.00
#
_symmetry.space_group_name_H-M   'P 1'
#
loop_
_entity.id
_entity.type
_entity.pdbx_description
1 polymer ?
#
loop_
_entity_poly.entity_id
_entity_poly.type
_entity_poly.pdbx_seq_one_letter_code
_entity_poly.pdbx_strand_id
1 'polypeptide(L)'
;MRTAILSISLFLFALPSLLAQEGGATVGSDTTIYEAVGEMPRFPACENLDTTLQAKNQCAQQALLSVMYKNINYPLEARQNNYEGTVVVSFVVEKDGSLSNFKIVKDIGGGCGLEVLRVVEGMNEADVKWVPGKNNGEVVRSRFNLPIKFKLEEALPYTIVGRDTIYTEFEKPLEFKGGDEALQAYLADNLDYPPSGNDSCLVGSIELQIMVRPDGQVRILDLIDYSGLDFDFWYEAISLATSTYGKWESATFEGRPVTAAYNITLPFIPEAAGCQERVEQYEQANQLVQEGAELFDSGEKEAGLEKLSQAVALFPDNADFLIMRGQAYMDLNRFGEACEDLTRARRISYIDWYDGVLPVICRQE
;
A
#
# COMPACT_ATOMS: atom_id res chain seq x y z
N MET A 1 70.71 58.86 -23.17
CA MET A 1 70.00 59.00 -24.46
C MET A 1 68.53 59.18 -24.14
N ARG A 2 68.06 60.45 -24.09
CA ARG A 2 67.21 61.13 -25.11
C ARG A 2 65.82 60.49 -25.25
N THR A 3 64.68 61.16 -25.15
CA THR A 3 64.22 62.48 -24.66
C THR A 3 62.70 62.38 -24.71
N ALA A 4 61.97 62.86 -23.70
CA ALA A 4 60.51 62.95 -23.71
C ALA A 4 60.07 64.22 -24.46
N ILE A 5 59.01 64.13 -25.29
CA ILE A 5 58.27 65.29 -25.81
C ILE A 5 56.77 65.00 -25.71
N LEU A 6 56.10 65.87 -24.96
CA LEU A 6 54.66 66.08 -24.88
C LEU A 6 54.12 66.61 -26.23
N SER A 7 52.96 66.12 -26.69
CA SER A 7 52.09 66.93 -27.55
C SER A 7 50.63 66.63 -27.29
N ILE A 8 49.92 67.68 -26.89
CA ILE A 8 48.48 67.77 -26.71
C ILE A 8 47.86 67.97 -28.10
N SER A 9 46.83 67.21 -28.44
CA SER A 9 45.93 67.55 -29.54
C SER A 9 44.50 67.19 -29.17
N LEU A 10 43.72 68.25 -29.00
CA LEU A 10 42.29 68.31 -28.80
C LEU A 10 41.61 67.90 -30.12
N PHE A 11 40.71 66.91 -30.12
CA PHE A 11 39.81 66.67 -31.25
C PHE A 11 38.36 66.47 -30.79
N LEU A 12 37.50 67.22 -31.47
CA LEU A 12 36.07 67.41 -31.25
C LEU A 12 35.24 66.12 -31.39
N PHE A 13 34.15 66.12 -30.64
CA PHE A 13 33.00 65.20 -30.67
C PHE A 13 32.50 64.82 -32.07
N ALA A 14 32.30 63.52 -32.28
CA ALA A 14 31.31 62.97 -33.21
C ALA A 14 30.63 61.76 -32.55
N LEU A 15 29.31 61.85 -32.33
CA LEU A 15 28.45 60.76 -31.86
C LEU A 15 28.20 59.75 -32.98
N PRO A 16 28.31 58.44 -32.71
CA PRO A 16 27.60 57.44 -33.48
C PRO A 16 26.55 56.71 -32.62
N SER A 17 25.30 56.86 -33.06
CA SER A 17 24.25 55.83 -33.14
C SER A 17 24.08 54.85 -31.97
N LEU A 18 23.00 55.11 -31.21
CA LEU A 18 22.29 54.17 -30.34
C LEU A 18 21.87 52.93 -31.16
N LEU A 19 22.52 51.78 -30.93
CA LEU A 19 21.94 50.48 -31.31
C LEU A 19 21.10 50.00 -30.12
N ALA A 20 19.81 49.84 -30.36
CA ALA A 20 18.89 49.16 -29.46
C ALA A 20 19.37 47.72 -29.27
N GLN A 21 19.70 47.35 -28.03
CA GLN A 21 19.85 45.97 -27.63
C GLN A 21 18.45 45.47 -27.28
N GLU A 22 17.91 44.60 -28.12
CA GLU A 22 16.66 43.89 -27.84
C GLU A 22 16.83 43.11 -26.53
N GLY A 23 16.08 43.53 -25.51
CA GLY A 23 15.92 42.75 -24.30
C GLY A 23 15.19 41.46 -24.64
N GLY A 24 15.94 40.36 -24.70
CA GLY A 24 15.37 39.02 -24.63
C GLY A 24 14.62 38.90 -23.31
N ALA A 25 13.29 39.03 -23.36
CA ALA A 25 12.43 38.69 -22.26
C ALA A 25 12.60 37.19 -21.98
N THR A 26 13.19 36.87 -20.84
CA THR A 26 13.10 35.54 -20.25
C THR A 26 11.62 35.28 -19.96
N VAL A 27 10.97 34.47 -20.78
CA VAL A 27 9.62 33.95 -20.52
C VAL A 27 9.75 33.04 -19.30
N GLY A 28 9.50 33.59 -18.12
CA GLY A 28 9.29 32.78 -16.93
C GLY A 28 8.05 31.91 -17.17
N SER A 29 8.21 30.60 -17.10
CA SER A 29 7.07 29.68 -17.17
C SER A 29 6.13 30.01 -16.00
N ASP A 30 4.93 30.50 -16.30
CA ASP A 30 3.89 30.75 -15.30
C ASP A 30 3.59 29.46 -14.52
N THR A 31 3.94 29.45 -13.24
CA THR A 31 3.77 28.33 -12.29
C THR A 31 2.49 28.45 -11.47
N THR A 32 1.61 29.40 -11.78
CA THR A 32 0.37 29.63 -11.02
C THR A 32 -0.55 28.43 -11.14
N ILE A 33 -0.99 27.90 -10.00
CA ILE A 33 -2.01 26.84 -9.92
C ILE A 33 -3.33 27.49 -9.55
N TYR A 34 -4.32 27.38 -10.44
CA TYR A 34 -5.64 27.95 -10.22
C TYR A 34 -6.55 26.96 -9.50
N GLU A 35 -7.14 27.38 -8.39
CA GLU A 35 -8.10 26.59 -7.60
C GLU A 35 -9.51 26.59 -8.22
N ALA A 36 -9.84 27.65 -8.96
CA ALA A 36 -11.08 27.79 -9.71
C ALA A 36 -10.79 28.49 -11.03
N VAL A 37 -11.39 27.98 -12.11
CA VAL A 37 -11.21 28.47 -13.48
C VAL A 37 -12.56 28.50 -14.19
N GLY A 38 -12.67 29.30 -15.27
CA GLY A 38 -13.91 29.42 -16.04
C GLY A 38 -14.38 28.11 -16.67
N GLU A 39 -13.44 27.30 -17.15
CA GLU A 39 -13.68 25.91 -17.57
C GLU A 39 -12.79 24.97 -16.76
N MET A 40 -13.37 24.15 -15.89
CA MET A 40 -12.62 23.17 -15.10
C MET A 40 -12.00 22.08 -16.00
N PRO A 41 -10.85 21.51 -15.59
CA PRO A 41 -10.29 20.33 -16.25
C PRO A 41 -11.30 19.19 -16.37
N ARG A 42 -11.15 18.38 -17.42
CA ARG A 42 -12.00 17.21 -17.66
C ARG A 42 -11.19 15.99 -18.05
N PHE A 43 -11.71 14.83 -17.67
CA PHE A 43 -11.22 13.55 -18.16
C PHE A 43 -11.48 13.41 -19.68
N PRO A 44 -10.52 12.89 -20.46
CA PRO A 44 -10.63 12.83 -21.91
C PRO A 44 -11.55 11.68 -22.34
N ALA A 45 -12.79 12.01 -22.68
CA ALA A 45 -13.74 11.01 -23.20
C ALA A 45 -14.73 11.59 -24.21
N CYS A 46 -15.14 12.85 -24.03
CA CYS A 46 -16.37 13.36 -24.65
C CYS A 46 -16.16 14.63 -25.50
N GLU A 47 -14.92 14.94 -25.88
CA GLU A 47 -14.59 16.20 -26.57
C GLU A 47 -15.15 16.27 -27.99
N ASN A 48 -15.29 15.13 -28.66
CA ASN A 48 -15.82 15.01 -30.03
C ASN A 48 -17.35 15.07 -30.12
N LEU A 49 -18.07 15.17 -28.99
CA LEU A 49 -19.53 15.29 -29.00
C LEU A 49 -19.95 16.68 -29.48
N ASP A 50 -20.89 16.75 -30.42
CA ASP A 50 -21.54 18.00 -30.84
C ASP A 50 -22.67 18.33 -29.85
N THR A 51 -22.30 18.89 -28.70
CA THR A 51 -23.21 19.18 -27.59
C THR A 51 -22.67 20.31 -26.71
N THR A 52 -23.46 20.72 -25.70
CA THR A 52 -23.10 21.79 -24.76
C THR A 52 -21.91 21.42 -23.87
N LEU A 53 -21.19 22.44 -23.38
CA LEU A 53 -20.10 22.26 -22.43
C LEU A 53 -20.55 21.51 -21.16
N GLN A 54 -21.77 21.80 -20.68
CA GLN A 54 -22.34 21.12 -19.53
C GLN A 54 -22.52 19.62 -19.79
N ALA A 55 -23.02 19.23 -20.96
CA ALA A 55 -23.17 17.83 -21.33
C ALA A 55 -21.81 17.13 -21.48
N LYS A 56 -20.80 17.81 -22.04
CA LYS A 56 -19.42 17.31 -22.07
C LYS A 56 -18.85 17.10 -20.66
N ASN A 57 -19.04 18.05 -19.75
CA ASN A 57 -18.61 17.93 -18.35
C ASN A 57 -19.23 16.71 -17.67
N GLN A 58 -20.55 16.51 -17.81
CA GLN A 58 -21.25 15.36 -17.23
C GLN A 58 -20.75 14.03 -17.80
N CYS A 59 -20.58 13.95 -19.11
CA CYS A 59 -20.05 12.76 -19.79
C CYS A 59 -18.63 12.44 -19.33
N ALA A 60 -17.74 13.44 -19.28
CA ALA A 60 -16.38 13.28 -18.80
C ALA A 60 -16.33 12.82 -17.33
N GLN A 61 -17.21 13.37 -16.48
CA GLN A 61 -17.32 12.95 -15.09
C GLN A 61 -17.76 11.48 -14.97
N GLN A 62 -18.74 11.04 -15.75
CA GLN A 62 -19.18 9.65 -15.76
C GLN A 62 -18.07 8.70 -16.25
N ALA A 63 -17.36 9.08 -17.32
CA ALA A 63 -16.25 8.31 -17.86
C ALA A 63 -15.11 8.19 -16.83
N LEU A 64 -14.76 9.29 -16.16
CA LEU A 64 -13.77 9.28 -15.07
C LEU A 64 -14.18 8.29 -13.98
N LEU A 65 -15.40 8.43 -13.43
CA LEU A 65 -15.88 7.54 -12.37
C LEU A 65 -15.89 6.07 -12.81
N SER A 66 -16.29 5.79 -14.06
CA SER A 66 -16.25 4.44 -14.62
C SER A 66 -14.84 3.86 -14.64
N VAL A 67 -13.83 4.64 -15.06
CA VAL A 67 -12.43 4.22 -15.02
C VAL A 67 -11.96 4.01 -13.58
N MET A 68 -12.33 4.91 -12.66
CA MET A 68 -11.95 4.77 -11.25
C MET A 68 -12.50 3.49 -10.64
N TYR A 69 -13.83 3.27 -10.68
CA TYR A 69 -14.45 2.08 -10.08
C TYR A 69 -14.04 0.77 -10.75
N LYS A 70 -13.61 0.80 -12.02
CA LYS A 70 -13.08 -0.38 -12.70
C LYS A 70 -11.67 -0.75 -12.22
N ASN A 71 -10.86 0.22 -11.79
CA ASN A 71 -9.44 0.02 -11.50
C ASN A 71 -9.10 0.12 -10.00
N ILE A 72 -10.04 0.59 -9.17
CA ILE A 72 -9.91 0.60 -7.72
C ILE A 72 -10.21 -0.80 -7.18
N ASN A 73 -9.29 -1.33 -6.39
CA ASN A 73 -9.46 -2.50 -5.56
C ASN A 73 -9.78 -2.04 -4.13
N TYR A 74 -10.95 -2.40 -3.59
CA TYR A 74 -11.26 -2.10 -2.18
C TYR A 74 -10.27 -2.86 -1.28
N PRO A 75 -9.36 -2.16 -0.54
CA PRO A 75 -8.34 -2.82 0.26
C PRO A 75 -8.93 -3.82 1.25
N LEU A 76 -8.24 -4.94 1.49
CA LEU A 76 -8.72 -6.01 2.38
C LEU A 76 -8.95 -5.50 3.80
N GLU A 77 -7.99 -4.75 4.34
CA GLU A 77 -8.07 -4.15 5.68
C GLU A 77 -9.32 -3.24 5.81
N ALA A 78 -9.55 -2.37 4.82
CA ALA A 78 -10.72 -1.50 4.81
C ALA A 78 -12.04 -2.28 4.72
N ARG A 79 -12.06 -3.42 4.01
CA ARG A 79 -13.22 -4.32 3.99
C ARG A 79 -13.45 -5.01 5.33
N GLN A 80 -12.41 -5.57 5.94
CA GLN A 80 -12.49 -6.26 7.23
C GLN A 80 -12.91 -5.34 8.38
N ASN A 81 -12.44 -4.09 8.35
CA ASN A 81 -12.76 -3.07 9.35
C ASN A 81 -14.01 -2.23 9.02
N ASN A 82 -14.75 -2.58 7.96
CA ASN A 82 -15.97 -1.90 7.53
C ASN A 82 -15.79 -0.39 7.27
N TYR A 83 -14.62 0.02 6.77
CA TYR A 83 -14.32 1.42 6.47
C TYR A 83 -15.03 1.88 5.21
N GLU A 84 -16.16 2.57 5.36
CA GLU A 84 -16.88 3.21 4.27
C GLU A 84 -16.75 4.73 4.31
N GLY A 85 -16.93 5.38 3.16
CA GLY A 85 -17.01 6.84 3.11
C GLY A 85 -16.50 7.41 1.81
N THR A 86 -15.90 8.60 1.89
CA THR A 86 -15.41 9.31 0.71
C THR A 86 -13.96 9.68 0.92
N VAL A 87 -13.11 9.13 0.07
CA VAL A 87 -11.73 9.54 -0.13
C VAL A 87 -11.71 10.70 -1.09
N VAL A 88 -10.85 11.69 -0.84
CA VAL A 88 -10.64 12.83 -1.76
C VAL A 88 -9.16 12.93 -2.07
N VAL A 89 -8.82 12.74 -3.34
CA VAL A 89 -7.46 12.98 -3.88
C VAL A 89 -7.47 14.29 -4.66
N SER A 90 -6.46 15.12 -4.42
CA SER A 90 -6.21 16.37 -5.11
C SER A 90 -5.00 16.26 -6.02
N PHE A 91 -5.05 16.83 -7.21
CA PHE A 91 -3.93 16.89 -8.14
C PHE A 91 -4.05 18.12 -9.05
N VAL A 92 -2.98 18.44 -9.76
CA VAL A 92 -2.94 19.52 -10.74
C VAL A 92 -3.01 18.93 -12.13
N VAL A 93 -3.93 19.46 -12.94
CA VAL A 93 -3.96 19.21 -14.39
C VAL A 93 -3.11 20.29 -15.05
N GLU A 94 -2.03 19.86 -15.69
CA GLU A 94 -1.09 20.71 -16.40
C GLU A 94 -1.64 21.20 -17.74
N LYS A 95 -0.99 22.22 -18.31
CA LYS A 95 -1.40 22.82 -19.60
C LYS A 95 -1.35 21.82 -20.77
N ASP A 96 -0.54 20.77 -20.66
CA ASP A 96 -0.40 19.69 -21.65
C ASP A 96 -1.33 18.48 -21.36
N GLY A 97 -2.14 18.57 -20.30
CA GLY A 97 -3.04 17.50 -19.88
C GLY A 97 -2.41 16.40 -19.03
N SER A 98 -1.12 16.51 -18.68
CA SER A 98 -0.50 15.63 -17.69
C SER A 98 -0.97 15.98 -16.27
N LEU A 99 -0.85 15.02 -15.36
CA LEU A 99 -1.22 15.20 -13.96
C LEU A 99 0.03 15.36 -13.09
N SER A 100 -0.03 16.24 -12.08
CA SER A 100 1.09 16.45 -11.14
C SER A 100 0.58 16.79 -9.73
N ASN A 101 1.49 16.92 -8.76
CA ASN A 101 1.19 17.43 -7.41
C ASN A 101 0.02 16.71 -6.71
N PHE A 102 0.04 15.38 -6.74
CA PHE A 102 -0.98 14.54 -6.12
C PHE A 102 -0.91 14.60 -4.60
N LYS A 103 -2.08 14.64 -3.93
CA LYS A 103 -2.21 14.68 -2.47
C LYS A 103 -3.49 14.00 -2.03
N ILE A 104 -3.43 13.20 -0.98
CA ILE A 104 -4.63 12.73 -0.29
C ILE A 104 -5.09 13.85 0.64
N VAL A 105 -6.29 14.40 0.40
CA VAL A 105 -6.87 15.51 1.19
C VAL A 105 -7.85 14.99 2.23
N LYS A 106 -8.49 13.85 1.96
CA LYS A 106 -9.34 13.15 2.90
C LYS A 106 -9.19 11.66 2.68
N ASP A 107 -8.94 10.93 3.75
CA ASP A 107 -8.89 9.47 3.75
C ASP A 107 -9.92 8.91 4.72
N ILE A 108 -10.35 7.68 4.46
CA ILE A 108 -11.19 6.88 5.34
C ILE A 108 -10.38 5.78 6.06
N GLY A 109 -9.10 5.60 5.71
CA GLY A 109 -8.21 4.61 6.33
C GLY A 109 -8.18 3.27 5.60
N GLY A 110 -7.39 2.33 6.13
CA GLY A 110 -7.23 0.97 5.60
C GLY A 110 -6.67 0.91 4.17
N GLY A 111 -5.86 1.88 3.78
CA GLY A 111 -5.25 1.95 2.43
C GLY A 111 -6.14 2.53 1.32
N CYS A 112 -7.37 2.97 1.62
CA CYS A 112 -8.30 3.48 0.59
C CYS A 112 -7.78 4.75 -0.12
N GLY A 113 -7.17 5.69 0.61
CA GLY A 113 -6.54 6.88 0.04
C GLY A 113 -5.43 6.54 -0.94
N LEU A 114 -4.52 5.65 -0.54
CA LEU A 114 -3.41 5.18 -1.36
C LEU A 114 -3.91 4.48 -2.63
N GLU A 115 -4.99 3.70 -2.55
CA GLU A 115 -5.55 3.03 -3.72
C GLU A 115 -6.12 4.01 -4.74
N VAL A 116 -6.86 5.04 -4.30
CA VAL A 116 -7.33 6.09 -5.22
C VAL A 116 -6.15 6.82 -5.85
N LEU A 117 -5.14 7.14 -5.04
CA LEU A 117 -3.92 7.81 -5.49
C LEU A 117 -3.20 6.98 -6.56
N ARG A 118 -3.02 5.67 -6.33
CA ARG A 118 -2.42 4.71 -7.29
C ARG A 118 -3.10 4.75 -8.65
N VAL A 119 -4.43 4.72 -8.68
CA VAL A 119 -5.20 4.72 -9.94
C VAL A 119 -5.07 6.05 -10.68
N VAL A 120 -5.11 7.17 -9.96
CA VAL A 120 -4.96 8.51 -10.56
C VAL A 120 -3.54 8.74 -11.08
N GLU A 121 -2.51 8.34 -10.32
CA GLU A 121 -1.11 8.43 -10.75
C GLU A 121 -0.84 7.55 -11.97
N GLY A 122 -1.41 6.35 -12.01
CA GLY A 122 -1.33 5.43 -13.16
C GLY A 122 -1.92 5.99 -14.46
N MET A 123 -2.73 7.05 -14.41
CA MET A 123 -3.23 7.71 -15.62
C MET A 123 -2.11 8.38 -16.43
N ASN A 124 -1.07 8.89 -15.77
CA ASN A 124 0.10 9.43 -16.48
C ASN A 124 0.88 8.32 -17.18
N GLU A 125 1.06 7.19 -16.52
CA GLU A 125 1.77 6.02 -17.06
C GLU A 125 1.01 5.44 -18.26
N ALA A 126 -0.32 5.47 -18.24
CA ALA A 126 -1.19 5.09 -19.35
C ALA A 126 -1.36 6.17 -20.43
N ASP A 127 -0.60 7.27 -20.36
CA ASP A 127 -0.63 8.43 -21.28
C ASP A 127 -2.04 9.04 -21.49
N VAL A 128 -2.85 9.06 -20.43
CA VAL A 128 -4.19 9.66 -20.45
C VAL A 128 -4.06 11.19 -20.40
N LYS A 129 -4.25 11.86 -21.54
CA LYS A 129 -4.17 13.32 -21.65
C LYS A 129 -5.46 14.01 -21.25
N TRP A 130 -5.49 14.60 -20.06
CA TRP A 130 -6.63 15.37 -19.60
C TRP A 130 -6.86 16.64 -20.42
N VAL A 131 -8.12 17.07 -20.47
CA VAL A 131 -8.47 18.36 -21.03
C VAL A 131 -8.14 19.41 -19.96
N PRO A 132 -7.21 20.34 -20.23
CA PRO A 132 -6.75 21.28 -19.22
C PRO A 132 -7.80 22.35 -18.92
N GLY A 133 -7.67 22.96 -17.75
CA GLY A 133 -8.55 24.05 -17.34
C GLY A 133 -8.31 25.32 -18.16
N LYS A 134 -9.35 26.15 -18.30
CA LYS A 134 -9.24 27.46 -18.94
C LYS A 134 -9.73 28.59 -18.04
N ASN A 135 -8.96 29.65 -17.96
CA ASN A 135 -9.36 30.88 -17.30
C ASN A 135 -9.35 32.02 -18.33
N ASN A 136 -10.48 32.72 -18.49
CA ASN A 136 -10.66 33.75 -19.51
C ASN A 136 -10.29 33.30 -20.95
N GLY A 137 -10.49 32.01 -21.26
CA GLY A 137 -10.18 31.41 -22.56
C GLY A 137 -8.73 30.93 -22.73
N GLU A 138 -7.84 31.24 -21.79
CA GLU A 138 -6.45 30.77 -21.80
C GLU A 138 -6.29 29.47 -21.02
N VAL A 139 -5.49 28.55 -21.55
CA VAL A 139 -5.18 27.28 -20.90
C VAL A 139 -4.25 27.50 -19.71
N VAL A 140 -4.66 27.04 -18.54
CA VAL A 140 -3.95 27.26 -17.27
C VAL A 140 -3.76 25.96 -16.49
N ARG A 141 -2.78 25.94 -15.57
CA ARG A 141 -2.61 24.85 -14.62
C ARG A 141 -3.69 24.98 -13.56
N SER A 142 -4.40 23.91 -13.24
CA SER A 142 -5.53 24.01 -12.33
C SER A 142 -5.65 22.79 -11.42
N ARG A 143 -6.01 23.04 -10.17
CA ARG A 143 -6.25 21.99 -9.18
C ARG A 143 -7.58 21.31 -9.44
N PHE A 144 -7.59 20.00 -9.34
CA PHE A 144 -8.77 19.15 -9.40
C PHE A 144 -8.84 18.31 -8.13
N ASN A 145 -10.03 18.23 -7.54
CA ASN A 145 -10.31 17.41 -6.37
C ASN A 145 -11.28 16.29 -6.78
N LEU A 146 -10.83 15.05 -6.73
CA LEU A 146 -11.60 13.87 -7.10
C LEU A 146 -12.13 13.16 -5.85
N PRO A 147 -13.44 13.27 -5.56
CA PRO A 147 -14.08 12.47 -4.52
C PRO A 147 -14.43 11.08 -5.06
N ILE A 148 -13.94 10.03 -4.39
CA ILE A 148 -14.31 8.64 -4.64
C ILE A 148 -15.03 8.09 -3.42
N LYS A 149 -16.23 7.55 -3.64
CA LYS A 149 -17.00 6.93 -2.56
C LYS A 149 -16.68 5.45 -2.50
N PHE A 150 -16.13 5.02 -1.37
CA PHE A 150 -16.09 3.62 -1.00
C PHE A 150 -17.40 3.31 -0.30
N LYS A 151 -18.14 2.38 -0.90
CA LYS A 151 -19.29 1.76 -0.30
C LYS A 151 -19.07 0.27 -0.44
N LEU A 152 -19.25 -0.47 0.63
CA LEU A 152 -19.41 -1.90 0.56
C LEU A 152 -20.72 -2.11 -0.23
N GLU A 153 -20.62 -2.45 -1.51
CA GLU A 153 -21.69 -3.26 -2.12
C GLU A 153 -21.89 -4.46 -1.21
N GLU A 154 -23.13 -4.92 -0.97
CA GLU A 154 -23.40 -6.12 -0.18
C GLU A 154 -22.37 -7.16 -0.61
N ALA A 155 -21.38 -7.38 0.26
CA ALA A 155 -20.27 -8.23 -0.10
C ALA A 155 -20.94 -9.56 -0.40
N LEU A 156 -20.62 -10.15 -1.56
CA LEU A 156 -21.01 -11.54 -1.74
C LEU A 156 -20.54 -12.27 -0.48
N PRO A 157 -21.36 -13.12 0.14
CA PRO A 157 -21.02 -13.79 1.40
C PRO A 157 -19.88 -14.83 1.20
N TYR A 158 -19.17 -14.72 0.08
CA TYR A 158 -18.09 -15.56 -0.38
C TYR A 158 -17.14 -14.80 -1.33
N THR A 159 -15.94 -15.34 -1.45
CA THR A 159 -14.96 -15.01 -2.48
C THR A 159 -14.73 -16.20 -3.40
N ILE A 160 -14.17 -15.97 -4.59
CA ILE A 160 -13.79 -17.04 -5.52
C ILE A 160 -12.28 -17.10 -5.60
N VAL A 161 -11.70 -18.23 -5.21
CA VAL A 161 -10.25 -18.50 -5.30
C VAL A 161 -10.06 -19.68 -6.25
N GLY A 162 -9.51 -19.40 -7.44
CA GLY A 162 -9.42 -20.37 -8.51
C GLY A 162 -10.80 -20.84 -8.99
N ARG A 163 -11.19 -22.07 -8.61
CA ARG A 163 -12.52 -22.63 -8.91
C ARG A 163 -13.36 -22.87 -7.66
N ASP A 164 -12.84 -22.52 -6.50
CA ASP A 164 -13.48 -22.73 -5.22
C ASP A 164 -14.21 -21.47 -4.77
N THR A 165 -15.44 -21.64 -4.28
CA THR A 165 -16.21 -20.61 -3.61
C THR A 165 -15.97 -20.74 -2.11
N ILE A 166 -15.40 -19.69 -1.50
CA ILE A 166 -15.00 -19.68 -0.09
C ILE A 166 -15.86 -18.67 0.63
N TYR A 167 -16.72 -19.14 1.54
CA TYR A 167 -17.66 -18.30 2.25
C TYR A 167 -16.96 -17.50 3.35
N THR A 168 -17.31 -16.22 3.43
CA THR A 168 -16.81 -15.24 4.42
C THR A 168 -17.89 -14.85 5.43
N GLU A 169 -19.14 -15.22 5.16
CA GLU A 169 -20.26 -15.10 6.10
C GLU A 169 -20.86 -16.48 6.36
N PHE A 170 -21.25 -16.73 7.61
CA PHE A 170 -21.78 -18.03 8.06
C PHE A 170 -22.58 -17.88 9.35
N GLU A 171 -23.63 -18.71 9.53
CA GLU A 171 -24.34 -18.82 10.81
C GLU A 171 -23.56 -19.67 11.82
N LYS A 172 -22.89 -20.72 11.34
CA LYS A 172 -21.99 -21.54 12.14
C LYS A 172 -20.59 -21.45 11.52
N PRO A 173 -19.56 -21.00 12.27
CA PRO A 173 -18.20 -20.95 11.76
C PRO A 173 -17.65 -22.36 11.50
N LEU A 174 -16.59 -22.41 10.69
CA LEU A 174 -15.72 -23.57 10.60
C LEU A 174 -15.03 -23.78 11.94
N GLU A 175 -15.10 -24.99 12.49
CA GLU A 175 -14.59 -25.28 13.83
C GLU A 175 -13.79 -26.58 13.81
N PHE A 176 -12.65 -26.63 14.49
CA PHE A 176 -11.94 -27.88 14.69
C PHE A 176 -12.73 -28.76 15.66
N LYS A 177 -12.75 -30.08 15.44
CA LYS A 177 -13.46 -31.01 16.34
C LYS A 177 -12.83 -30.97 17.73
N GLY A 178 -13.58 -30.46 18.70
CA GLY A 178 -13.10 -30.20 20.06
C GLY A 178 -12.73 -28.74 20.33
N GLY A 179 -12.96 -27.84 19.38
CA GLY A 179 -12.72 -26.40 19.51
C GLY A 179 -11.25 -26.02 19.34
N ASP A 180 -10.97 -24.73 19.56
CA ASP A 180 -9.63 -24.16 19.37
C ASP A 180 -8.58 -24.76 20.30
N GLU A 181 -8.91 -25.09 21.56
CA GLU A 181 -7.97 -25.75 22.48
C GLU A 181 -7.51 -27.12 21.94
N ALA A 182 -8.42 -27.90 21.36
CA ALA A 182 -8.08 -29.18 20.75
C ALA A 182 -7.25 -29.01 19.48
N LEU A 183 -7.49 -27.95 18.71
CA LEU A 183 -6.64 -27.60 17.56
C LEU A 183 -5.23 -27.26 18.04
N GLN A 184 -5.09 -26.36 19.02
CA GLN A 184 -3.78 -25.94 19.53
C GLN A 184 -3.00 -27.12 20.11
N ALA A 185 -3.64 -27.98 20.89
CA ALA A 185 -3.02 -29.20 21.40
C ALA A 185 -2.60 -30.13 20.26
N TYR A 186 -3.47 -30.33 19.25
CA TYR A 186 -3.14 -31.15 18.09
C TYR A 186 -1.93 -30.58 17.33
N LEU A 187 -1.88 -29.28 17.08
CA LEU A 187 -0.76 -28.66 16.38
C LEU A 187 0.52 -28.78 17.20
N ALA A 188 0.50 -28.46 18.50
CA ALA A 188 1.68 -28.56 19.37
C ALA A 188 2.22 -30.00 19.50
N ASP A 189 1.33 -30.99 19.64
CA ASP A 189 1.71 -32.41 19.79
C ASP A 189 2.26 -33.02 18.50
N ASN A 190 2.01 -32.41 17.34
CA ASN A 190 2.34 -32.97 16.03
C ASN A 190 3.26 -32.07 15.18
N LEU A 191 3.69 -30.91 15.70
CA LEU A 191 4.62 -30.03 15.01
C LEU A 191 6.05 -30.51 15.21
N ASP A 192 6.67 -30.97 14.13
CA ASP A 192 8.06 -31.39 14.16
C ASP A 192 9.00 -30.23 13.82
N TYR A 193 9.93 -29.88 14.72
CA TYR A 193 10.96 -28.89 14.40
C TYR A 193 11.99 -29.49 13.40
N PRO A 194 12.14 -28.96 12.17
CA PRO A 194 13.07 -29.52 11.19
C PRO A 194 14.53 -29.48 11.64
N PRO A 195 15.30 -30.58 11.48
CA PRO A 195 16.70 -30.61 11.90
C PRO A 195 17.62 -29.59 11.22
N SER A 196 17.25 -29.09 10.03
CA SER A 196 17.99 -28.06 9.28
C SER A 196 18.18 -26.77 10.07
N GLY A 197 17.24 -26.42 10.95
CA GLY A 197 17.29 -25.21 11.76
C GLY A 197 18.09 -25.33 13.06
N ASN A 198 18.48 -26.53 13.49
CA ASN A 198 19.10 -26.75 14.79
C ASN A 198 20.43 -26.01 14.95
N ASP A 199 21.28 -26.05 13.92
CA ASP A 199 22.62 -25.44 13.97
C ASP A 199 22.55 -23.90 13.89
N SER A 200 21.53 -23.36 13.22
CA SER A 200 21.34 -21.92 13.01
C SER A 200 20.35 -21.29 14.00
N CYS A 201 19.76 -22.09 14.89
CA CYS A 201 18.73 -21.69 15.83
C CYS A 201 17.60 -20.89 15.15
N LEU A 202 17.11 -21.40 14.01
CA LEU A 202 16.01 -20.76 13.29
C LEU A 202 14.79 -20.70 14.20
N VAL A 203 14.23 -19.51 14.39
CA VAL A 203 13.10 -19.29 15.29
C VAL A 203 12.13 -18.34 14.62
N GLY A 204 10.85 -18.63 14.71
CA GLY A 204 9.84 -17.86 13.99
C GLY A 204 8.47 -18.49 13.98
N SER A 205 7.60 -17.92 13.16
CA SER A 205 6.26 -18.45 12.89
C SER A 205 5.97 -18.47 11.40
N ILE A 206 5.20 -19.48 10.99
CA ILE A 206 4.58 -19.56 9.66
C ILE A 206 3.08 -19.45 9.84
N GLU A 207 2.45 -18.54 9.10
CA GLU A 207 1.01 -18.42 9.01
C GLU A 207 0.52 -19.13 7.74
N LEU A 208 -0.46 -20.01 7.88
CA LEU A 208 -1.14 -20.66 6.77
C LEU A 208 -2.59 -20.27 6.78
N GLN A 209 -3.11 -19.91 5.62
CA GLN A 209 -4.54 -19.89 5.40
C GLN A 209 -4.95 -21.20 4.76
N ILE A 210 -5.76 -22.00 5.47
CA ILE A 210 -6.32 -23.24 4.93
C ILE A 210 -7.75 -23.02 4.44
N MET A 211 -8.14 -23.76 3.42
CA MET A 211 -9.52 -23.94 2.99
C MET A 211 -10.01 -25.32 3.40
N VAL A 212 -11.16 -25.37 4.05
CA VAL A 212 -11.82 -26.62 4.42
C VAL A 212 -13.15 -26.73 3.68
N ARG A 213 -13.30 -27.81 2.90
CA ARG A 213 -14.54 -28.12 2.18
C ARG A 213 -15.52 -28.92 3.06
N PRO A 214 -16.82 -28.93 2.72
CA PRO A 214 -17.83 -29.73 3.44
C PRO A 214 -17.54 -31.23 3.55
N ASP A 215 -16.75 -31.79 2.63
CA ASP A 215 -16.32 -33.20 2.66
C ASP A 215 -15.13 -33.46 3.60
N GLY A 216 -14.62 -32.42 4.26
CA GLY A 216 -13.47 -32.48 5.18
C GLY A 216 -12.12 -32.33 4.47
N GLN A 217 -12.08 -32.11 3.15
CA GLN A 217 -10.83 -31.84 2.44
C GLN A 217 -10.23 -30.51 2.87
N VAL A 218 -8.94 -30.55 3.21
CA VAL A 218 -8.13 -29.38 3.57
C VAL A 218 -7.17 -29.07 2.43
N ARG A 219 -7.03 -27.79 2.07
CA ARG A 219 -6.03 -27.29 1.12
C ARG A 219 -5.38 -26.02 1.66
N ILE A 220 -4.14 -25.77 1.30
CA ILE A 220 -3.47 -24.51 1.57
C ILE A 220 -3.93 -23.48 0.53
N LEU A 221 -4.45 -22.35 0.98
CA LEU A 221 -4.74 -21.18 0.16
C LEU A 221 -3.53 -20.26 0.08
N ASP A 222 -2.91 -20.03 1.24
CA ASP A 222 -1.78 -19.14 1.38
C ASP A 222 -0.83 -19.64 2.48
N LEU A 223 0.45 -19.30 2.34
CA LEU A 223 1.50 -19.58 3.31
C LEU A 223 2.42 -18.38 3.36
N ILE A 224 2.54 -17.79 4.54
CA ILE A 224 3.38 -16.63 4.78
C ILE A 224 4.41 -17.01 5.84
N ASP A 225 5.68 -16.94 5.45
CA ASP A 225 6.81 -17.09 6.35
C ASP A 225 7.36 -15.71 6.66
N TYR A 226 7.02 -15.22 7.85
CA TYR A 226 7.50 -13.92 8.30
C TYR A 226 8.95 -13.96 8.79
N SER A 227 9.50 -15.13 9.08
CA SER A 227 10.79 -15.27 9.75
C SER A 227 11.91 -15.67 8.79
N GLY A 228 11.59 -15.90 7.52
CA GLY A 228 12.56 -16.35 6.51
C GLY A 228 13.15 -17.70 6.85
N LEU A 229 12.32 -18.61 7.38
CA LEU A 229 12.64 -20.00 7.57
C LEU A 229 12.86 -20.68 6.21
N ASP A 230 13.52 -21.84 6.23
CA ASP A 230 13.84 -22.56 5.00
C ASP A 230 12.69 -23.47 4.53
N PHE A 231 12.89 -24.11 3.38
CA PHE A 231 11.89 -24.95 2.74
C PHE A 231 11.47 -26.17 3.59
N ASP A 232 12.32 -26.66 4.50
CA ASP A 232 11.97 -27.80 5.35
C ASP A 232 10.88 -27.41 6.36
N PHE A 233 10.91 -26.16 6.85
CA PHE A 233 9.86 -25.59 7.71
C PHE A 233 8.55 -25.40 6.95
N TRP A 234 8.62 -24.95 5.70
CA TRP A 234 7.43 -24.81 4.85
C TRP A 234 6.77 -26.17 4.59
N TYR A 235 7.58 -27.20 4.31
CA TYR A 235 7.10 -28.55 4.10
C TYR A 235 6.38 -29.08 5.34
N GLU A 236 6.99 -28.92 6.52
CA GLU A 236 6.39 -29.34 7.77
C GLU A 236 5.06 -28.61 8.03
N ALA A 237 5.05 -27.28 7.88
CA ALA A 237 3.86 -26.47 8.06
C ALA A 237 2.68 -26.93 7.18
N ILE A 238 2.95 -27.20 5.89
CA ILE A 238 1.96 -27.71 4.94
C ILE A 238 1.52 -29.13 5.33
N SER A 239 2.46 -29.99 5.70
CA SER A 239 2.22 -31.37 6.12
C SER A 239 1.28 -31.42 7.33
N LEU A 240 1.61 -30.70 8.40
CA LEU A 240 0.83 -30.64 9.61
C LEU A 240 -0.56 -30.03 9.35
N ALA A 241 -0.63 -28.89 8.66
CA ALA A 241 -1.91 -28.23 8.38
C ALA A 241 -2.85 -29.14 7.55
N THR A 242 -2.32 -29.84 6.54
CA THR A 242 -3.13 -30.77 5.72
C THR A 242 -3.46 -32.08 6.45
N SER A 243 -2.70 -32.48 7.46
CA SER A 243 -3.01 -33.64 8.33
C SER A 243 -4.32 -33.48 9.12
N THR A 244 -4.83 -32.25 9.21
CA THR A 244 -6.12 -31.94 9.85
C THR A 244 -7.34 -32.40 9.03
N TYR A 245 -7.13 -33.05 7.87
CA TYR A 245 -8.17 -33.66 7.06
C TYR A 245 -9.21 -34.43 7.89
N GLY A 246 -10.49 -34.11 7.68
CA GLY A 246 -11.60 -34.77 8.37
C GLY A 246 -11.70 -34.47 9.88
N LYS A 247 -10.87 -33.57 10.44
CA LYS A 247 -10.93 -33.13 11.84
C LYS A 247 -11.73 -31.85 12.05
N TRP A 248 -12.37 -31.33 11.00
CA TRP A 248 -13.14 -30.10 11.05
C TRP A 248 -14.65 -30.36 11.02
N GLU A 249 -15.40 -29.49 11.66
CA GLU A 249 -16.84 -29.30 11.48
C GLU A 249 -17.06 -28.16 10.50
N SER A 250 -17.75 -28.44 9.39
CA SER A 250 -17.97 -27.46 8.31
C SER A 250 -18.69 -26.20 8.81
N ALA A 251 -18.28 -25.05 8.27
CA ALA A 251 -19.08 -23.84 8.36
C ALA A 251 -20.46 -24.06 7.71
N THR A 252 -21.47 -23.34 8.19
CA THR A 252 -22.84 -23.38 7.66
C THR A 252 -23.30 -21.99 7.25
N PHE A 253 -23.83 -21.88 6.03
CA PHE A 253 -24.46 -20.67 5.50
C PHE A 253 -25.81 -21.05 4.87
N GLU A 254 -26.86 -20.31 5.20
CA GLU A 254 -28.26 -20.59 4.87
C GLU A 254 -28.67 -22.05 5.17
N GLY A 255 -28.16 -22.60 6.27
CA GLY A 255 -28.42 -23.98 6.69
C GLY A 255 -27.75 -25.05 5.82
N ARG A 256 -26.82 -24.68 4.92
CA ARG A 256 -26.04 -25.61 4.10
C ARG A 256 -24.57 -25.61 4.53
N PRO A 257 -23.90 -26.77 4.55
CA PRO A 257 -22.48 -26.79 4.81
C PRO A 257 -21.75 -26.14 3.62
N VAL A 258 -20.84 -25.22 3.93
CA VAL A 258 -20.09 -24.44 2.94
C VAL A 258 -18.58 -24.55 3.17
N THR A 259 -17.84 -24.34 2.10
CA THR A 259 -16.38 -24.21 2.17
C THR A 259 -16.01 -22.90 2.86
N ALA A 260 -15.11 -22.93 3.82
CA ALA A 260 -14.63 -21.76 4.55
C ALA A 260 -13.11 -21.81 4.72
N ALA A 261 -12.51 -20.65 4.99
CA ALA A 261 -11.10 -20.53 5.31
C ALA A 261 -10.87 -20.47 6.83
N TYR A 262 -9.68 -20.90 7.27
CA TYR A 262 -9.22 -20.79 8.65
C TYR A 262 -7.72 -20.45 8.64
N ASN A 263 -7.27 -19.57 9.53
CA ASN A 263 -5.86 -19.21 9.65
C ASN A 263 -5.21 -20.06 10.76
N ILE A 264 -4.07 -20.66 10.46
CA ILE A 264 -3.26 -21.44 11.40
C ILE A 264 -1.90 -20.77 11.51
N THR A 265 -1.46 -20.49 12.74
CA THR A 265 -0.11 -20.00 13.03
C THR A 265 0.68 -21.10 13.69
N LEU A 266 1.82 -21.46 13.11
CA LEU A 266 2.71 -22.51 13.62
C LEU A 266 4.01 -21.88 14.15
N PRO A 267 4.28 -21.95 15.45
CA PRO A 267 5.52 -21.46 16.03
C PRO A 267 6.63 -22.52 15.92
N PHE A 268 7.71 -22.19 15.23
CA PHE A 268 8.91 -23.01 15.17
C PHE A 268 9.94 -22.48 16.17
N ILE A 269 10.03 -23.15 17.32
CA ILE A 269 10.91 -22.76 18.41
C ILE A 269 11.93 -23.89 18.64
N PRO A 270 13.24 -23.65 18.49
CA PRO A 270 14.24 -24.68 18.68
C PRO A 270 14.39 -25.04 20.17
N GLU A 271 14.32 -26.33 20.49
CA GLU A 271 14.55 -26.85 21.86
C GLU A 271 16.01 -27.21 22.15
N ALA A 272 16.90 -27.11 21.15
CA ALA A 272 18.30 -27.42 21.32
C ALA A 272 18.94 -26.51 22.39
N ALA A 273 19.70 -27.09 23.32
CA ALA A 273 20.27 -26.36 24.45
C ALA A 273 21.16 -25.17 24.04
N GLY A 274 21.75 -25.19 22.84
CA GLY A 274 22.54 -24.09 22.30
C GLY A 274 21.72 -22.89 21.80
N CYS A 275 20.40 -23.01 21.69
CA CYS A 275 19.52 -21.99 21.10
C CYS A 275 18.76 -21.15 22.13
N GLN A 276 18.94 -21.39 23.43
CA GLN A 276 18.20 -20.73 24.50
C GLN A 276 18.27 -19.20 24.41
N GLU A 277 19.45 -18.63 24.23
CA GLU A 277 19.62 -17.17 24.09
C GLU A 277 18.83 -16.61 22.90
N ARG A 278 18.82 -17.34 21.77
CA ARG A 278 18.09 -16.92 20.57
C ARG A 278 16.57 -16.97 20.78
N VAL A 279 16.09 -17.97 21.52
CA VAL A 279 14.67 -18.10 21.90
C VAL A 279 14.27 -16.99 22.86
N GLU A 280 15.07 -16.71 23.89
CA GLU A 280 14.81 -15.61 24.83
C GLU A 280 14.75 -14.24 24.13
N GLN A 281 15.65 -14.00 23.17
CA GLN A 281 15.58 -12.81 22.32
C GLN A 281 14.29 -12.74 21.51
N TYR A 282 13.82 -13.87 20.97
CA TYR A 282 12.59 -13.93 20.18
C TYR A 282 11.36 -13.64 21.03
N GLU A 283 11.28 -14.23 22.22
CA GLU A 283 10.23 -13.93 23.19
C GLU A 283 10.23 -12.46 23.60
N GLN A 284 11.42 -11.89 23.87
CA GLN A 284 11.57 -10.47 24.16
C GLN A 284 11.10 -9.58 23.01
N ALA A 285 11.45 -9.93 21.77
CA ALA A 285 11.03 -9.17 20.59
C ALA A 285 9.50 -9.17 20.42
N ASN A 286 8.85 -10.32 20.63
CA ASN A 286 7.39 -10.42 20.59
C ASN A 286 6.71 -9.60 21.71
N GLN A 287 7.28 -9.61 22.92
CA GLN A 287 6.78 -8.77 24.00
C GLN A 287 6.89 -7.28 23.65
N LEU A 288 8.03 -6.85 23.08
CA LEU A 288 8.23 -5.47 22.62
C LEU A 288 7.23 -5.08 21.53
N VAL A 289 6.92 -6.00 20.61
CA VAL A 289 5.88 -5.79 19.59
C VAL A 289 4.51 -5.57 20.23
N GLN A 290 4.13 -6.42 21.18
CA GLN A 290 2.86 -6.29 21.89
C GLN A 290 2.77 -4.94 22.64
N GLU A 291 3.81 -4.60 23.41
CA GLU A 291 3.89 -3.31 24.10
C GLU A 291 3.82 -2.13 23.12
N GLY A 292 4.47 -2.26 21.96
CA GLY A 292 4.42 -1.29 20.89
C GLY A 292 3.01 -1.07 20.36
N ALA A 293 2.30 -2.14 20.05
CA ALA A 293 0.91 -2.10 19.57
C ALA A 293 -0.03 -1.47 20.62
N GLU A 294 0.08 -1.85 21.89
CA GLU A 294 -0.72 -1.29 22.98
C GLU A 294 -0.51 0.24 23.14
N LEU A 295 0.72 0.72 22.94
CA LEU A 295 1.03 2.15 22.96
C LEU A 295 0.48 2.90 21.73
N PHE A 296 0.41 2.26 20.57
CA PHE A 296 -0.25 2.84 19.40
C PHE A 296 -1.75 3.01 19.64
N ASP A 297 -2.40 1.99 20.20
CA ASP A 297 -3.82 2.01 20.55
C ASP A 297 -4.14 3.06 21.63
N SER A 298 -3.21 3.31 22.56
CA SER A 298 -3.35 4.37 23.58
C SER A 298 -3.04 5.78 23.06
N GLY A 299 -2.53 5.90 21.83
CA GLY A 299 -2.15 7.16 21.20
C GLY A 299 -0.71 7.63 21.49
N GLU A 300 0.08 6.86 22.24
CA GLU A 300 1.49 7.10 22.54
C GLU A 300 2.40 6.62 21.39
N LYS A 301 2.11 7.06 20.16
CA LYS A 301 2.68 6.52 18.91
C LYS A 301 4.21 6.48 18.85
N GLU A 302 4.91 7.53 19.33
CA GLU A 302 6.38 7.55 19.32
C GLU A 302 6.99 6.55 20.31
N ALA A 303 6.36 6.35 21.48
CA ALA A 303 6.80 5.33 22.43
C ALA A 303 6.54 3.94 21.87
N GLY A 304 5.40 3.73 21.20
CA GLY A 304 5.10 2.49 20.50
C GLY A 304 6.12 2.19 19.39
N LEU A 305 6.51 3.21 18.61
CA LEU A 305 7.50 3.07 17.55
C LEU A 305 8.88 2.68 18.09
N GLU A 306 9.28 3.24 19.23
CA GLU A 306 10.53 2.87 19.90
C GLU A 306 10.53 1.38 20.29
N LYS A 307 9.42 0.86 20.81
CA LYS A 307 9.29 -0.58 21.14
C LYS A 307 9.39 -1.46 19.91
N LEU A 308 8.69 -1.12 18.83
CA LEU A 308 8.81 -1.83 17.55
C LEU A 308 10.24 -1.78 16.99
N SER A 309 10.93 -0.64 17.15
CA SER A 309 12.32 -0.49 16.74
C SER A 309 13.27 -1.39 17.53
N GLN A 310 13.02 -1.58 18.83
CA GLN A 310 13.77 -2.52 19.66
C GLN A 310 13.53 -3.98 19.24
N ALA A 311 12.30 -4.34 18.88
CA ALA A 311 11.99 -5.68 18.36
C ALA A 311 12.70 -5.96 17.03
N VAL A 312 12.65 -5.03 16.08
CA VAL A 312 13.37 -5.13 14.79
C VAL A 312 14.89 -5.16 14.99
N ALA A 313 15.42 -4.50 16.03
CA ALA A 313 16.86 -4.59 16.33
C ALA A 313 17.29 -6.00 16.77
N LEU A 314 16.42 -6.76 17.45
CA LEU A 314 16.65 -8.15 17.83
C LEU A 314 16.51 -9.10 16.62
N PHE A 315 15.54 -8.84 15.74
CA PHE A 315 15.26 -9.63 14.54
C PHE A 315 15.08 -8.73 13.31
N PRO A 316 16.19 -8.26 12.69
CA PRO A 316 16.13 -7.30 11.60
C PRO A 316 15.60 -7.89 10.28
N ASP A 317 15.53 -9.22 10.19
CA ASP A 317 15.01 -9.98 9.04
C ASP A 317 13.71 -10.71 9.37
N ASN A 318 12.98 -10.27 10.40
CA ASN A 318 11.62 -10.72 10.63
C ASN A 318 10.64 -9.75 9.94
N ALA A 319 9.97 -10.23 8.90
CA ALA A 319 9.02 -9.48 8.10
C ALA A 319 7.83 -8.98 8.92
N ASP A 320 7.33 -9.72 9.90
CA ASP A 320 6.20 -9.28 10.71
C ASP A 320 6.57 -8.03 11.53
N PHE A 321 7.72 -8.06 12.20
CA PHE A 321 8.21 -6.92 12.97
C PHE A 321 8.49 -5.70 12.07
N LEU A 322 9.03 -5.93 10.88
CA LEU A 322 9.22 -4.89 9.86
C LEU A 322 7.88 -4.34 9.35
N ILE A 323 6.86 -5.18 9.16
CA ILE A 323 5.52 -4.74 8.73
C ILE A 323 4.90 -3.86 9.79
N MET A 324 4.91 -4.28 11.05
CA MET A 324 4.34 -3.52 12.16
C MET A 324 5.04 -2.18 12.34
N ARG A 325 6.39 -2.15 12.26
CA ARG A 325 7.13 -0.88 12.32
C ARG A 325 6.93 -0.01 11.07
N GLY A 326 6.83 -0.61 9.90
CA GLY A 326 6.52 0.08 8.64
C GLY A 326 5.14 0.75 8.67
N GLN A 327 4.12 0.05 9.21
CA GLN A 327 2.79 0.60 9.46
C GLN A 327 2.85 1.76 10.46
N ALA A 328 3.56 1.58 11.57
CA ALA A 328 3.80 2.63 12.56
C ALA A 328 4.45 3.89 11.94
N TYR A 329 5.41 3.73 11.03
CA TYR A 329 5.99 4.84 10.29
C TYR A 329 4.97 5.53 9.37
N MET A 330 4.15 4.78 8.63
CA MET A 330 3.09 5.38 7.79
C MET A 330 2.10 6.20 8.63
N ASP A 331 1.73 5.68 9.80
CA ASP A 331 0.84 6.32 10.78
C ASP A 331 1.36 7.65 11.32
N LEU A 332 2.68 7.86 11.23
CA LEU A 332 3.40 9.07 11.63
C LEU A 332 3.80 9.93 10.42
N ASN A 333 3.35 9.57 9.20
CA ASN A 333 3.73 10.19 7.93
C ASN A 333 5.24 10.12 7.62
N ARG A 334 5.93 9.09 8.13
CA ARG A 334 7.35 8.82 7.91
C ARG A 334 7.53 7.82 6.77
N PHE A 335 7.11 8.22 5.57
CA PHE A 335 6.98 7.31 4.43
C PHE A 335 8.31 6.76 3.89
N GLY A 336 9.42 7.49 4.08
CA GLY A 336 10.76 7.02 3.73
C GLY A 336 11.16 5.80 4.53
N GLU A 337 11.05 5.87 5.86
CA GLU A 337 11.34 4.73 6.74
C GLU A 337 10.34 3.58 6.55
N ALA A 338 9.05 3.89 6.33
CA ALA A 338 8.05 2.89 5.99
C ALA A 338 8.39 2.14 4.69
N CYS A 339 8.85 2.85 3.67
CA CYS A 339 9.26 2.26 2.39
C CYS A 339 10.40 1.26 2.59
N GLU A 340 11.41 1.60 3.41
CA GLU A 340 12.54 0.70 3.68
C GLU A 340 12.09 -0.60 4.35
N ASP A 341 11.31 -0.51 5.42
CA ASP A 341 10.82 -1.66 6.17
C ASP A 341 9.90 -2.55 5.35
N LEU A 342 8.91 -1.96 4.67
CA LEU A 342 7.94 -2.72 3.88
C LEU A 342 8.58 -3.34 2.63
N THR A 343 9.59 -2.69 2.05
CA THR A 343 10.38 -3.28 0.95
C THR A 343 11.16 -4.49 1.42
N ARG A 344 11.74 -4.44 2.62
CA ARG A 344 12.47 -5.57 3.20
C ARG A 344 11.51 -6.70 3.58
N ALA A 345 10.40 -6.38 4.23
CA ALA A 345 9.36 -7.34 4.57
C ALA A 345 8.86 -8.11 3.34
N ARG A 346 8.49 -7.41 2.26
CA ARG A 346 8.09 -8.04 0.99
C ARG A 346 9.12 -9.06 0.48
N ARG A 347 10.42 -8.77 0.59
CA ARG A 347 11.47 -9.68 0.11
C ARG A 347 11.58 -10.95 0.94
N ILE A 348 11.27 -10.87 2.23
CA ILE A 348 11.35 -11.99 3.17
C ILE A 348 10.08 -12.85 3.05
N SER A 349 8.91 -12.23 3.11
CA SER A 349 7.62 -12.92 3.18
C SER A 349 6.98 -13.24 1.83
N TYR A 350 7.50 -12.69 0.73
CA TYR A 350 6.95 -12.82 -0.63
C TYR A 350 5.49 -12.38 -0.76
N ILE A 351 5.05 -11.47 0.10
CA ILE A 351 3.70 -10.93 0.08
C ILE A 351 3.53 -9.99 -1.14
N ASP A 352 2.81 -10.45 -2.16
CA ASP A 352 2.72 -9.78 -3.46
C ASP A 352 1.86 -8.50 -3.46
N TRP A 353 0.94 -8.31 -2.49
CA TRP A 353 0.10 -7.10 -2.48
C TRP A 353 0.92 -5.81 -2.32
N TYR A 354 2.14 -5.92 -1.76
CA TYR A 354 3.09 -4.82 -1.67
C TYR A 354 3.51 -4.26 -3.04
N ASP A 355 3.40 -5.03 -4.13
CA ASP A 355 3.76 -4.60 -5.50
C ASP A 355 2.96 -3.40 -5.96
N GLY A 356 1.70 -3.31 -5.54
CA GLY A 356 0.81 -2.20 -5.91
C GLY A 356 1.00 -0.96 -5.05
N VAL A 357 1.43 -1.12 -3.79
CA VAL A 357 1.44 -0.02 -2.80
C VAL A 357 2.80 0.58 -2.55
N LEU A 358 3.89 -0.21 -2.61
CA LEU A 358 5.24 0.28 -2.37
C LEU A 358 5.62 1.44 -3.30
N PRO A 359 5.31 1.43 -4.61
CA PRO A 359 5.61 2.57 -5.47
C PRO A 359 4.93 3.87 -5.02
N VAL A 360 3.77 3.79 -4.36
CA VAL A 360 3.06 4.96 -3.84
C VAL A 360 3.71 5.43 -2.54
N ILE A 361 3.95 4.52 -1.60
CA ILE A 361 4.56 4.81 -0.30
C ILE A 361 5.96 5.41 -0.49
N CYS A 362 6.79 4.79 -1.31
CA CYS A 362 8.18 5.18 -1.55
C CYS A 362 8.35 6.50 -2.33
N ARG A 363 7.28 7.09 -2.85
CA ARG A 363 7.31 8.38 -3.58
C ARG A 363 6.89 9.58 -2.71
N GLN A 364 6.37 9.35 -1.51
CA GLN A 364 5.99 10.41 -0.59
C GLN A 364 7.26 10.87 0.15
N GLU A 365 7.84 12.01 -0.28
CA GLU A 365 8.97 12.69 0.40
C GLU A 365 8.52 13.59 1.55
#